data_AF-A0A2H6AEX2-F1
#
_entry.id   AF-A0A2H6AEX2-F1
#
_cell.length_a   1.000
_cell.length_b   1.000
_cell.length_c   1.000
_cell.angle_alpha   90.00
_cell.angle_beta   90.00
_cell.angle_gamma   90.00
#
_symmetry.space_group_name_H-M   'P 1'
#
loop_
_entity.id
_entity.type
_entity.pdbx_description
1 polymer ?
#
loop_
_entity_poly.entity_id
_entity_poly.type
_entity_poly.pdbx_seq_one_letter_code
_entity_poly.pdbx_strand_id
1 'polypeptide(L)'
;MVVSHATPRDCLGLAVCFSLGGNPTPVGSRALRDFIREDDRVRLVVCGHVHLMGGRSERLGSALVVNVAAHDSDDQPAPVAELLLGPNGAADPAWFWLPNWDLLGVWDIGEKGARRFIQVGITNLQQLATASPVNVARALGETAESRRARFFVAHA
;
A
#
# COMPACT_ATOMS: atom_id res chain seq x y z
N MET A 1 -13.68 -8.28 -10.78
CA MET A 1 -12.49 -7.87 -10.01
C MET A 1 -12.61 -8.45 -8.61
N VAL A 2 -11.50 -8.91 -8.03
CA VAL A 2 -11.44 -9.41 -6.65
C VAL A 2 -10.44 -8.55 -5.87
N VAL A 3 -10.77 -8.22 -4.62
CA VAL A 3 -9.83 -7.60 -3.67
C VAL A 3 -9.65 -8.56 -2.51
N SER A 4 -8.41 -8.88 -2.16
CA SER A 4 -8.07 -9.80 -1.09
C SER A 4 -6.87 -9.25 -0.31
N HIS A 5 -6.78 -9.50 0.99
CA HIS A 5 -5.54 -9.20 1.69
C HIS A 5 -4.43 -10.16 1.24
N ALA A 6 -4.68 -11.47 1.25
CA ALA A 6 -3.70 -12.48 0.88
C ALA A 6 -3.52 -12.57 -0.65
N THR A 7 -2.28 -12.78 -1.10
CA THR A 7 -1.97 -13.18 -2.48
C THR A 7 -2.57 -14.55 -2.80
N PRO A 8 -2.93 -14.84 -4.07
CA PRO A 8 -3.19 -16.20 -4.51
C PRO A 8 -1.94 -17.06 -4.32
N ARG A 9 -2.09 -18.28 -3.83
CA ARG A 9 -0.95 -19.18 -3.60
C ARG A 9 -0.25 -19.54 -4.91
N ASP A 10 1.08 -19.66 -4.86
CA ASP A 10 1.96 -19.98 -6.00
C ASP A 10 1.88 -18.95 -7.15
N CYS A 11 1.54 -17.70 -6.83
CA CYS A 11 1.56 -16.56 -7.72
C CYS A 11 2.51 -15.49 -7.17
N LEU A 12 3.17 -14.73 -8.04
CA LEU A 12 4.20 -13.72 -7.73
C LEU A 12 5.53 -14.33 -7.27
N GLY A 13 5.88 -15.49 -7.83
CA GLY A 13 7.21 -16.10 -7.92
C GLY A 13 7.95 -16.53 -6.65
N LEU A 14 7.73 -15.88 -5.49
CA LEU A 14 8.63 -16.00 -4.34
C LEU A 14 7.93 -15.74 -2.98
N ALA A 15 6.61 -15.89 -2.93
CA ALA A 15 5.86 -15.82 -1.68
C ALA A 15 6.15 -17.06 -0.82
N VAL A 16 7.34 -17.12 -0.23
CA VAL A 16 7.82 -18.23 0.61
C VAL A 16 8.21 -17.64 1.95
N CYS A 17 7.49 -18.01 3.00
CA CYS A 17 7.86 -17.68 4.37
C CYS A 17 8.77 -18.78 4.90
N PHE A 18 9.91 -18.39 5.47
CA PHE A 18 10.70 -19.28 6.31
C PHE A 18 10.04 -19.35 7.68
N SER A 19 9.39 -20.48 7.98
CA SER A 19 8.83 -20.73 9.31
C SER A 19 9.96 -21.03 10.30
N LEU A 20 9.68 -20.98 11.61
CA LEU A 20 10.61 -21.24 12.73
C LEU A 20 11.41 -22.56 12.62
N GLY A 21 11.02 -23.48 11.73
CA GLY A 21 11.74 -24.72 11.42
C GLY A 21 12.64 -24.67 10.17
N GLY A 22 12.92 -23.50 9.59
CA GLY A 22 13.83 -23.33 8.43
C GLY A 22 13.28 -23.82 7.08
N ASN A 23 12.08 -24.39 7.06
CA ASN A 23 11.48 -24.89 5.82
C ASN A 23 10.69 -23.78 5.09
N PRO A 24 10.94 -23.60 3.78
CA PRO A 24 10.15 -22.70 2.95
C PRO A 24 8.69 -23.16 2.88
N THR A 25 7.77 -22.34 3.38
CA THR A 25 6.33 -22.58 3.28
C THR A 25 5.71 -21.66 2.23
N PRO A 26 4.95 -22.19 1.25
CA PRO A 26 4.30 -21.35 0.26
C PRO A 26 3.21 -20.49 0.94
N VAL A 27 3.33 -19.18 0.77
CA VAL A 27 2.45 -18.15 1.31
C VAL A 27 1.33 -17.87 0.30
N GLY A 28 0.20 -17.40 0.81
CA GLY A 28 -0.96 -17.06 0.00
C GLY A 28 -2.13 -18.03 0.14
N SER A 29 -3.28 -17.59 -0.34
CA SER A 29 -4.57 -18.27 -0.23
C SER A 29 -4.75 -19.32 -1.33
N ARG A 30 -4.93 -20.58 -0.92
CA ARG A 30 -5.33 -21.67 -1.83
C ARG A 30 -6.72 -21.43 -2.39
N ALA A 31 -7.67 -21.09 -1.52
CA ALA A 31 -9.06 -20.84 -1.92
C ALA A 31 -9.17 -19.72 -2.98
N LEU A 32 -8.37 -18.65 -2.84
CA LEU A 32 -8.34 -17.57 -3.83
C LEU A 32 -7.77 -18.06 -5.17
N ARG A 33 -6.68 -18.84 -5.13
CA ARG A 33 -6.09 -19.42 -6.34
C ARG A 33 -7.07 -20.34 -7.06
N ASP A 34 -7.74 -21.22 -6.31
CA ASP A 34 -8.69 -22.19 -6.86
C ASP A 34 -9.88 -21.46 -7.47
N PHE A 35 -10.43 -20.45 -6.76
CA PHE A 35 -11.48 -19.59 -7.29
C PHE A 35 -11.10 -18.88 -8.61
N ILE A 36 -9.89 -18.32 -8.70
CA ILE A 36 -9.41 -17.66 -9.93
C ILE A 36 -9.28 -18.66 -11.09
N ARG A 37 -8.93 -19.92 -10.80
CA ARG A 37 -8.77 -20.97 -11.80
C ARG A 37 -10.10 -21.55 -12.27
N GLU A 38 -11.09 -21.59 -11.39
CA GLU A 38 -12.42 -22.12 -11.67
C GLU A 38 -13.33 -21.09 -12.35
N ASP A 39 -13.15 -19.80 -12.07
CA ASP A 39 -13.96 -18.72 -12.63
C ASP A 39 -13.17 -17.80 -13.58
N ASP A 40 -13.25 -18.11 -14.88
CA ASP A 40 -12.60 -17.34 -15.95
C ASP A 40 -13.12 -15.90 -16.12
N ARG A 41 -14.19 -15.53 -15.42
CA ARG A 41 -14.68 -14.15 -15.38
C ARG A 41 -13.82 -13.27 -14.48
N VAL A 42 -12.96 -13.86 -13.65
CA VAL A 42 -12.01 -13.10 -12.82
C VAL A 42 -10.87 -12.59 -13.71
N ARG A 43 -10.92 -11.30 -14.04
CA ARG A 43 -9.92 -10.65 -14.91
C ARG A 43 -8.83 -9.88 -14.16
N LEU A 44 -9.09 -9.52 -12.90
CA LEU A 44 -8.20 -8.72 -12.06
C LEU A 44 -8.37 -9.10 -10.59
N VAL A 45 -7.25 -9.27 -9.90
CA VAL A 45 -7.12 -9.53 -8.47
C VAL A 45 -6.15 -8.51 -7.88
N VAL A 46 -6.62 -7.67 -6.95
CA VAL A 46 -5.76 -6.76 -6.20
C VAL A 46 -5.52 -7.37 -4.81
N CYS A 47 -4.25 -7.48 -4.43
CA CYS A 47 -3.85 -8.10 -3.17
C CYS A 47 -2.72 -7.39 -2.45
N GLY A 48 -2.45 -7.81 -1.21
CA GLY A 48 -1.36 -7.34 -0.35
C GLY A 48 -0.66 -8.51 0.34
N HIS A 49 -0.23 -8.31 1.60
CA HIS A 49 0.31 -9.32 2.52
C HIS A 49 1.74 -9.82 2.24
N VAL A 50 2.12 -10.08 0.98
CA VAL A 50 3.48 -10.52 0.66
C VAL A 50 4.33 -9.31 0.32
N HIS A 51 4.86 -8.67 1.36
CA HIS A 51 5.59 -7.40 1.31
C HIS A 51 6.84 -7.45 0.43
N LEU A 52 7.53 -8.59 0.38
CA LEU A 52 8.68 -8.80 -0.51
C LEU A 52 8.29 -8.82 -2.00
N MET A 53 7.02 -9.10 -2.30
CA MET A 53 6.47 -9.12 -3.67
C MET A 53 5.60 -7.89 -3.96
N GLY A 54 5.66 -6.86 -3.11
CA GLY A 54 5.02 -5.58 -3.34
C GLY A 54 5.49 -4.92 -4.63
N GLY A 55 4.62 -4.20 -5.32
CA GLY A 55 4.97 -3.53 -6.58
C GLY A 55 5.10 -4.46 -7.77
N ARG A 56 4.52 -5.67 -7.69
CA ARG A 56 4.59 -6.69 -8.75
C ARG A 56 3.21 -7.09 -9.23
N SER A 57 3.16 -7.52 -10.48
CA SER A 57 1.98 -8.12 -11.08
C SER A 57 2.34 -9.37 -11.88
N GLU A 58 1.46 -10.36 -11.87
CA GLU A 58 1.63 -11.63 -12.58
C GLU A 58 0.27 -12.14 -13.07
N ARG A 59 0.25 -12.91 -14.16
CA ARG A 59 -0.98 -13.55 -14.63
C ARG A 59 -1.18 -14.90 -13.95
N LEU A 60 -2.39 -15.13 -13.43
CA LEU A 60 -2.85 -16.44 -12.96
C LEU A 60 -4.13 -16.80 -13.70
N GLY A 61 -4.04 -17.73 -14.63
CA GLY A 61 -5.15 -18.06 -15.53
C GLY A 61 -5.55 -16.84 -16.37
N SER A 62 -6.83 -16.48 -16.34
CA SER A 62 -7.39 -15.32 -17.04
C SER A 62 -7.22 -14.00 -16.28
N ALA A 63 -6.83 -14.05 -15.00
CA ALA A 63 -6.68 -12.88 -14.14
C ALA A 63 -5.28 -12.27 -14.18
N LEU A 64 -5.21 -10.93 -14.15
CA LEU A 64 -4.02 -10.21 -13.70
C LEU A 64 -4.06 -10.10 -12.17
N VAL A 65 -3.02 -10.57 -11.50
CA VAL A 65 -2.83 -10.42 -10.05
C VAL A 65 -1.88 -9.25 -9.82
N VAL A 66 -2.28 -8.29 -8.98
CA VAL A 66 -1.54 -7.08 -8.66
C VAL A 66 -1.32 -7.05 -7.15
N ASN A 67 -0.07 -7.06 -6.70
CA ASN A 67 0.27 -6.98 -5.28
C ASN A 67 0.79 -5.58 -4.93
N VAL A 68 -0.02 -4.85 -4.17
CA VAL A 68 0.25 -3.48 -3.71
C VAL A 68 0.76 -3.42 -2.27
N ALA A 69 1.27 -4.54 -1.74
CA ALA A 69 1.89 -4.55 -0.42
C ALA A 69 3.07 -3.56 -0.35
N ALA A 70 3.12 -2.73 0.69
CA ALA A 70 4.32 -1.99 1.03
C ALA A 70 5.34 -2.93 1.68
N HIS A 71 6.63 -2.65 1.54
CA HIS A 71 7.64 -3.38 2.29
C HIS A 71 7.62 -2.92 3.76
N ASP A 72 7.92 -3.81 4.72
CA ASP A 72 7.95 -3.45 6.15
C ASP A 72 9.12 -2.53 6.53
N SER A 73 10.02 -2.21 5.59
CA SER A 73 11.16 -1.36 5.89
C SER A 73 10.84 0.12 5.63
N ASP A 74 11.26 0.95 6.58
CA ASP A 74 11.05 2.39 6.57
C ASP A 74 11.68 3.10 5.34
N ASP A 75 12.62 2.46 4.65
CA ASP A 75 13.37 3.02 3.52
C ASP A 75 12.80 2.66 2.13
N GLN A 76 11.82 1.76 2.02
CA GLN A 76 11.35 1.22 0.73
C GLN A 76 10.02 1.83 0.27
N PRO A 77 10.01 2.69 -0.77
CA PRO A 77 8.83 3.44 -1.17
C PRO A 77 7.58 2.56 -1.41
N ALA A 78 6.44 3.02 -0.93
CA ALA A 78 5.17 2.32 -1.04
C ALA A 78 4.72 2.23 -2.52
N PRO A 79 4.51 1.01 -3.04
CA PRO A 79 4.07 0.83 -4.41
C PRO A 79 2.59 1.17 -4.55
N VAL A 80 2.26 1.97 -5.55
CA VAL A 80 0.90 2.31 -5.98
C VAL A 80 0.70 1.80 -7.39
N ALA A 81 -0.35 1.02 -7.61
CA ALA A 81 -0.79 0.61 -8.93
C ALA A 81 -1.98 1.47 -9.36
N GLU A 82 -1.81 2.25 -10.42
CA GLU A 82 -2.94 2.80 -11.18
C GLU A 82 -3.37 1.77 -12.21
N LEU A 83 -4.66 1.41 -12.23
CA LEU A 83 -5.18 0.34 -13.07
C LEU A 83 -6.12 0.93 -14.12
N LEU A 84 -5.69 0.93 -15.38
CA LEU A 84 -6.57 1.26 -16.49
C LEU A 84 -7.41 0.03 -16.85
N LEU A 85 -8.74 0.15 -16.72
CA LEU A 85 -9.68 -0.92 -17.02
C LEU A 85 -10.21 -0.80 -18.45
N GLY A 86 -9.91 -1.80 -19.28
CA GLY A 86 -10.44 -1.95 -20.63
C GLY A 86 -11.82 -2.60 -20.70
N PRO A 87 -12.47 -2.58 -21.88
CA PRO A 87 -13.87 -3.01 -22.07
C PRO A 87 -14.16 -4.49 -21.75
N ASN A 88 -13.13 -5.34 -21.63
CA ASN A 88 -13.26 -6.78 -21.30
C ASN A 88 -12.70 -7.12 -19.91
N GLY A 89 -12.65 -6.13 -19.01
CA GLY A 89 -12.04 -6.27 -17.69
C GLY A 89 -10.53 -6.49 -17.72
N ALA A 90 -9.90 -6.34 -18.90
CA ALA A 90 -8.45 -6.29 -19.02
C ALA A 90 -7.95 -5.10 -18.21
N ALA A 91 -6.96 -5.32 -17.35
CA ALA A 91 -6.33 -4.28 -16.57
C ALA A 91 -4.89 -4.12 -17.03
N ASP A 92 -4.44 -2.88 -17.14
CA ASP A 92 -3.05 -2.53 -17.38
C ASP A 92 -2.52 -1.73 -16.19
N PRO A 93 -1.53 -2.24 -15.43
CA PRO A 93 -1.00 -1.57 -14.26
C PRO A 93 0.12 -0.59 -14.63
N ALA A 94 -0.09 0.69 -14.31
CA ALA A 94 0.98 1.68 -14.21
C ALA A 94 1.43 1.77 -12.76
N TRP A 95 2.73 1.58 -12.51
CA TRP A 95 3.28 1.61 -11.17
C TRP A 95 3.92 2.97 -10.85
N PHE A 96 3.61 3.46 -9.66
CA PHE A 96 4.20 4.63 -9.05
C PHE A 96 4.70 4.25 -7.66
N TRP A 97 5.78 4.88 -7.22
CA TRP A 97 6.37 4.62 -5.92
C TRP A 97 6.27 5.90 -5.10
N LEU A 98 5.41 5.87 -4.11
CA LEU A 98 5.32 6.96 -3.15
C LEU A 98 6.54 6.84 -2.23
N PRO A 99 7.36 7.89 -2.07
CA PRO A 99 8.37 7.89 -1.03
C PRO A 99 7.66 7.57 0.30
N ASN A 100 8.22 6.65 1.11
CA ASN A 100 7.69 6.22 2.41
C ASN A 100 7.47 7.34 3.44
N TRP A 101 7.70 8.57 3.02
CA TRP A 101 7.75 9.73 3.85
C TRP A 101 6.98 10.90 3.24
N ASP A 102 6.22 10.69 2.16
CA ASP A 102 5.36 11.75 1.64
C ASP A 102 4.21 11.99 2.62
N LEU A 103 4.00 13.26 2.95
CA LEU A 103 2.93 13.73 3.81
C LEU A 103 1.54 13.33 3.29
N LEU A 104 1.42 13.11 1.98
CA LEU A 104 0.21 12.58 1.34
C LEU A 104 -0.14 11.15 1.78
N GLY A 105 0.83 10.40 2.31
CA GLY A 105 0.63 9.06 2.86
C GLY A 105 -0.04 9.06 4.24
N VAL A 106 -0.15 10.21 4.90
CA VAL A 106 -0.82 10.31 6.20
C VAL A 106 -2.31 10.50 6.02
N TRP A 107 -3.08 9.61 6.66
CA TRP A 107 -4.53 9.76 6.74
C TRP A 107 -4.90 11.16 7.25
N ASP A 108 -5.82 11.83 6.56
CA ASP A 108 -6.29 13.20 6.85
C ASP A 108 -5.28 14.33 6.54
N ILE A 109 -4.17 14.03 5.85
CA ILE A 109 -3.28 15.01 5.21
C ILE A 109 -3.43 14.91 3.69
N GLY A 110 -4.45 15.59 3.15
CA GLY A 110 -4.58 15.77 1.70
C GLY A 110 -3.57 16.78 1.13
N GLU A 111 -3.55 16.97 -0.19
CA GLU A 111 -2.61 17.88 -0.88
C GLU A 111 -2.48 19.27 -0.27
N LYS A 112 -3.61 19.87 0.15
CA LYS A 112 -3.62 21.18 0.80
C LYS A 112 -2.89 21.16 2.14
N GLY A 113 -3.05 20.10 2.92
CA GLY A 113 -2.34 19.90 4.18
C GLY A 113 -0.85 19.69 3.94
N ALA A 114 -0.49 18.79 3.02
CA ALA A 114 0.90 18.51 2.65
C ALA A 114 1.64 19.78 2.21
N ARG A 115 1.03 20.64 1.38
CA ARG A 115 1.62 21.93 0.98
C ARG A 115 1.87 22.87 2.15
N ARG A 116 0.96 22.93 3.13
CA ARG A 116 1.15 23.78 4.32
C ARG A 116 2.26 23.26 5.22
N PHE A 117 2.39 21.94 5.37
CA PHE A 117 3.52 21.32 6.06
C PHE A 117 4.84 21.67 5.36
N ILE A 118 4.91 21.52 4.04
CA ILE A 118 6.10 21.88 3.26
C ILE A 118 6.47 23.36 3.44
N GLN A 119 5.47 24.26 3.46
CA GLN A 119 5.69 25.70 3.69
C GLN A 119 6.28 26.02 5.08
N VAL A 120 6.04 25.19 6.09
CA VAL A 120 6.64 25.35 7.43
C VAL A 120 7.92 24.52 7.61
N GLY A 121 8.45 23.95 6.52
CA GLY A 121 9.70 23.18 6.52
C GLY A 121 9.57 21.72 6.95
N ILE A 122 8.34 21.21 7.07
CA ILE A 122 8.06 19.79 7.29
C ILE A 122 7.78 19.19 5.92
N THR A 123 8.74 18.47 5.35
CA THR A 123 8.64 17.89 4.01
C THR A 123 8.45 16.38 4.03
N ASN A 124 8.56 15.75 5.19
CA ASN A 124 8.49 14.30 5.32
C ASN A 124 7.90 13.84 6.68
N LEU A 125 7.54 12.55 6.79
CA LEU A 125 6.93 12.00 8.02
C LEU A 125 7.84 12.06 9.24
N GLN A 126 9.16 11.91 9.08
CA GLN A 126 10.10 11.96 10.21
C GLN A 126 10.13 13.36 10.84
N GLN A 127 10.13 14.39 9.98
CA GLN A 127 10.02 15.78 10.41
C GLN A 127 8.66 16.06 11.01
N LEU A 128 7.58 15.48 10.49
CA LEU A 128 6.25 15.61 11.08
C LEU A 128 6.18 14.96 12.47
N ALA A 129 6.74 13.76 12.63
CA ALA A 129 6.76 13.00 13.88
C ALA A 129 7.59 13.68 14.99
N THR A 130 8.62 14.41 14.60
CA THR A 130 9.51 15.14 15.52
C THR A 130 9.17 16.64 15.62
N ALA A 131 8.22 17.14 14.83
CA ALA A 131 7.78 18.53 14.86
C ALA A 131 7.09 18.85 16.19
N SER A 132 7.29 20.09 16.66
CA SER A 132 6.56 20.56 17.84
C SER A 132 5.05 20.60 17.54
N PRO A 133 4.18 20.31 18.53
CA PRO A 133 2.73 20.40 18.36
C PRO A 133 2.27 21.78 17.86
N VAL A 134 3.00 22.84 18.21
CA VAL A 134 2.74 24.22 17.76
C VAL A 134 2.98 24.37 16.25
N ASN A 135 4.04 23.77 15.71
CA ASN A 135 4.33 23.84 14.27
C ASN A 135 3.33 23.00 13.47
N VAL A 136 2.92 21.84 14.00
CA VAL A 136 1.89 20.99 13.39
C VAL A 136 0.53 21.71 13.37
N ALA A 137 0.09 22.29 14.49
CA ALA A 137 -1.16 23.05 14.57
C ALA A 137 -1.17 24.23 13.60
N ARG A 138 -0.05 24.97 13.51
CA ARG A 138 0.10 26.08 12.56
C ARG A 138 -0.02 25.62 11.11
N ALA A 139 0.63 24.50 10.74
CA ALA A 139 0.55 23.93 9.40
C ALA A 139 -0.87 23.45 9.06
N LEU A 140 -1.61 22.93 10.04
CA LEU A 140 -2.99 22.49 9.86
C LEU A 140 -3.99 23.67 9.80
N GLY A 141 -3.57 24.88 10.18
CA GLY A 141 -4.43 26.06 10.27
C GLY A 141 -5.36 26.01 11.49
N GLU A 142 -4.95 25.29 12.54
CA GLU A 142 -5.66 25.22 13.81
C GLU A 142 -5.42 26.51 14.62
N THR A 143 -6.48 27.02 15.25
CA THR A 143 -6.45 28.20 16.13
C THR A 143 -6.50 27.75 17.60
N ALA A 144 -6.22 28.65 18.54
CA ALA A 144 -6.26 28.34 19.98
C ALA A 144 -7.64 27.82 20.47
N GLU A 145 -8.70 28.01 19.68
CA GLU A 145 -10.06 27.56 19.96
C GLU A 145 -10.41 26.20 19.32
N SER A 146 -9.63 25.71 18.35
CA SER A 146 -9.89 24.41 17.72
C SER A 146 -9.34 23.28 18.58
N ARG A 147 -10.23 22.44 19.13
CA ARG A 147 -9.86 21.18 19.79
C ARG A 147 -10.17 20.00 18.88
N ARG A 148 -9.16 19.46 18.20
CA ARG A 148 -9.22 18.15 17.55
C ARG A 148 -8.01 17.32 17.99
N ALA A 149 -8.27 16.20 18.67
CA ALA A 149 -7.24 15.20 18.90
C ALA A 149 -7.17 14.31 17.66
N ARG A 150 -5.99 14.23 17.04
CA ARG A 150 -5.72 13.31 15.93
C ARG A 150 -4.66 12.32 16.38
N PHE A 151 -5.00 11.04 16.31
CA PHE A 151 -4.10 9.95 16.66
C PHE A 151 -3.44 9.45 15.38
N PHE A 152 -2.11 9.42 15.37
CA PHE A 152 -1.33 8.79 14.32
C PHE A 152 -0.88 7.43 14.85
N VAL A 153 -1.29 6.35 14.18
CA VAL A 153 -0.70 5.03 14.42
C VAL A 153 0.43 4.89 13.43
N ALA A 154 1.65 5.21 13.86
CA ALA A 154 2.85 4.75 13.17
C ALA A 154 3.12 3.33 13.67
N HIS A 155 3.06 2.35 12.79
CA HIS A 155 3.58 1.03 13.09
C HIS A 155 5.11 1.13 13.07
N ALA A 156 5.72 0.82 14.21
CA ALA A 156 7.16 0.74 14.42
C ALA A 156 7.67 -0.68 14.17
#